data_AF-M5RQG6-F1
#
_entry.id   AF-M5RQG6-F1
#
_cell.length_a   1.000
_cell.length_b   1.000
_cell.length_c   1.000
_cell.angle_alpha   90.00
_cell.angle_beta   90.00
_cell.angle_gamma   90.00
#
_symmetry.space_group_name_H-M   'P 1'
#
loop_
_entity.id
_entity.type
_entity.pdbx_description
1 polymer ?
#
loop_
_entity_poly.entity_id
_entity_poly.type
_entity_poly.pdbx_seq_one_letter_code
_entity_poly.pdbx_strand_id
1 'polypeptide(L)' 'MTLCQTPIIYRPSDHDELSIHYLDQPTVNRDGLMMTAAETDMLFGRRGQITRIEVNFAPPA' A
#
# COMPACT_ATOMS: atom_id res chain seq x y z
N MET A 1 -7.40 3.83 7.93
CA MET A 1 -8.27 2.64 8.04
C MET A 1 -7.41 1.38 8.06
N THR A 2 -7.98 0.18 8.15
CA THR A 2 -7.22 -1.08 8.05
C THR A 2 -7.90 -2.03 7.07
N LEU A 3 -7.11 -2.80 6.31
CA LEU A 3 -7.59 -3.90 5.46
C LEU A 3 -6.79 -5.14 5.83
N CYS A 4 -7.45 -6.28 6.10
CA CYS A 4 -6.76 -7.50 6.53
C CYS A 4 -5.81 -7.27 7.73
N GLN A 5 -6.23 -6.44 8.68
CA GLN A 5 -5.43 -6.00 9.85
C GLN A 5 -4.14 -5.23 9.49
N THR A 6 -3.96 -4.88 8.21
CA THR A 6 -2.87 -4.03 7.72
C THR A 6 -3.34 -2.58 7.72
N PRO A 7 -2.63 -1.65 8.38
CA PRO A 7 -2.91 -0.23 8.33
C PRO A 7 -2.81 0.34 6.90
N ILE A 8 -3.86 1.03 6.47
CA ILE A 8 -3.92 1.78 5.22
C ILE A 8 -4.04 3.28 5.54
N ILE A 9 -3.04 4.05 5.13
CA ILE A 9 -2.94 5.48 5.32
C ILE A 9 -3.17 6.17 3.98
N TYR A 10 -4.15 7.06 3.92
CA TYR A 10 -4.43 7.88 2.74
C TYR A 10 -3.86 9.26 2.95
N ARG A 11 -3.13 9.78 1.95
CA ARG A 11 -2.61 11.14 1.96
C ARG A 11 -2.92 11.83 0.61
N PRO A 12 -3.43 13.06 0.63
CA PRO A 12 -3.48 13.86 -0.58
C PRO A 12 -2.05 14.16 -1.06
N SER A 13 -1.85 14.12 -2.37
CA SER A 13 -0.58 14.34 -3.07
C SER A 13 -0.83 15.04 -4.41
N ASP A 14 0.22 15.45 -5.10
CA ASP A 14 0.18 15.97 -6.48
C ASP A 14 0.27 14.85 -7.53
N HIS A 15 0.52 13.60 -7.10
CA HIS A 15 0.60 12.42 -7.94
C HIS A 15 0.04 11.19 -7.22
N ASP A 16 -0.34 10.18 -8.02
CA ASP A 16 -0.78 8.88 -7.52
C ASP A 16 0.41 7.96 -7.28
N GLU A 17 0.58 7.51 -6.04
CA GLU A 17 1.63 6.57 -5.66
C GLU A 17 1.12 5.62 -4.58
N LEU A 18 1.49 4.34 -4.70
CA LEU A 18 1.30 3.34 -3.65
C LEU A 18 2.64 2.97 -3.03
N SER A 19 2.80 3.21 -1.72
CA SER A 19 3.96 2.75 -0.96
C SER A 19 3.58 1.54 -0.10
N ILE A 20 4.23 0.40 -0.34
CA ILE A 20 4.01 -0.84 0.39
C ILE A 20 5.19 -1.07 1.33
N HIS A 21 4.93 -1.05 2.63
CA HIS A 21 5.93 -1.34 3.66
C HIS A 21 5.86 -2.80 4.06
N TYR A 22 7.02 -3.46 4.02
CA TYR A 22 7.19 -4.83 4.43
C TYR A 22 7.87 -4.93 5.80
N LEU A 23 7.76 -6.08 6.46
CA LEU A 23 8.40 -6.31 7.76
C LEU A 23 9.94 -6.30 7.66
N ASP A 24 10.49 -7.02 6.67
CA ASP A 24 11.94 -7.28 6.53
C ASP A 24 12.48 -6.91 5.14
N GLN A 25 11.73 -6.13 4.36
CA GLN A 25 12.14 -5.70 3.03
C GLN A 25 12.04 -4.17 2.90
N PRO A 26 12.84 -3.57 2.00
CA PRO A 26 12.66 -2.17 1.65
C PRO A 26 11.21 -1.86 1.25
N THR A 27 10.80 -0.64 1.51
CA THR A 27 9.51 -0.14 1.01
C THR A 27 9.54 -0.13 -0.51
N VAL A 28 8.47 -0.63 -1.13
CA VAL A 28 8.29 -0.58 -2.58
C VAL A 28 7.31 0.53 -2.90
N ASN A 29 7.74 1.46 -3.75
CA ASN A 29 6.88 2.49 -4.30
C ASN A 29 6.46 2.10 -5.72
N ARG A 30 5.18 2.30 -6.03
CA ARG A 30 4.59 2.05 -7.35
C ARG A 30 4.03 3.35 -7.89
N ASP A 31 4.32 3.62 -9.16
CA ASP A 31 3.58 4.64 -9.92
C ASP A 31 2.14 4.17 -10.10
N GLY A 32 1.18 4.94 -9.58
CA GLY A 32 -0.24 4.60 -9.57
C GLY A 32 -0.70 3.79 -8.34
N LEU A 33 -1.99 3.43 -8.33
CA LEU A 33 -2.69 2.93 -7.14
C LEU A 33 -3.00 1.43 -7.17
N MET A 34 -2.26 0.65 -7.96
CA MET A 34 -2.52 -0.78 -8.17
C MET A 34 -1.45 -1.65 -7.54
N MET A 35 -1.89 -2.67 -6.81
CA MET A 35 -1.02 -3.75 -6.30
C MET A 35 -0.87 -4.83 -7.37
N THR A 36 0.27 -5.51 -7.35
CA THR A 36 0.46 -6.75 -8.11
C THR A 36 -0.34 -7.89 -7.50
N ALA A 37 -0.55 -8.97 -8.27
CA ALA A 37 -1.20 -10.18 -7.76
C ALA A 37 -0.45 -10.78 -6.55
N ALA A 38 0.88 -10.83 -6.60
CA ALA A 38 1.70 -11.35 -5.51
C ALA A 38 1.54 -10.53 -4.22
N GLU A 39 1.54 -9.21 -4.31
CA GLU A 39 1.36 -8.32 -3.15
C GLU A 39 -0.06 -8.45 -2.58
N THR A 40 -1.05 -8.62 -3.46
CA THR A 40 -2.44 -8.86 -3.10
C THR A 40 -2.59 -10.17 -2.33
N ASP A 41 -1.95 -11.25 -2.80
CA ASP A 41 -1.92 -12.54 -2.12
C ASP A 41 -1.25 -12.45 -0.74
N MET A 42 -0.18 -11.67 -0.59
CA MET A 42 0.46 -11.43 0.71
C MET A 42 -0.47 -10.70 1.68
N LEU A 43 -1.16 -9.66 1.21
CA LEU A 43 -2.10 -8.87 2.02
C LEU A 43 -3.28 -9.74 2.48
N PHE A 44 -3.91 -10.48 1.57
CA PHE A 44 -5.05 -11.34 1.90
C PHE A 44 -4.65 -12.58 2.69
N GLY A 45 -3.41 -13.06 2.53
CA GLY A 45 -2.86 -14.16 3.29
C GLY A 45 -2.62 -13.86 4.77
N ARG A 46 -2.67 -12.58 5.20
CA ARG A 46 -2.53 -12.14 6.61
C ARG A 46 -1.29 -12.69 7.31
N ARG A 47 -0.20 -12.86 6.57
CA ARG A 47 1.06 -13.44 7.08
C ARG A 47 1.94 -12.43 7.84
N GLY A 48 1.49 -11.19 7.99
CA GLY A 48 2.26 -10.11 8.63
C GLY A 48 3.42 -9.59 7.78
N GLN A 49 3.52 -9.99 6.52
CA GLN A 49 4.61 -9.59 5.62
C GLN A 49 4.49 -8.13 5.19
N ILE A 50 3.27 -7.65 4.94
CA ILE A 50 2.96 -6.24 4.71
C ILE A 50 2.55 -5.64 6.05
N THR A 51 3.26 -4.61 6.49
CA THR A 51 3.08 -3.98 7.79
C THR A 51 2.29 -2.67 7.69
N ARG A 52 2.30 -2.03 6.52
CA ARG A 52 1.58 -0.78 6.24
C ARG A 52 1.48 -0.54 4.73
N ILE A 53 0.38 0.07 4.30
CA ILE A 53 0.21 0.60 2.94
C ILE A 53 -0.10 2.09 3.03
N GLU A 54 0.60 2.88 2.23
CA GLU A 54 0.36 4.31 2.07
C GLU A 54 -0.15 4.58 0.66
N VAL A 55 -1.27 5.29 0.58
CA VAL A 55 -1.95 5.66 -0.67
C VAL A 55 -1.83 7.17 -0.80
N ASN A 56 -0.93 7.62 -1.66
CA ASN A 56 -0.82 9.01 -2.06
C ASN A 56 -1.70 9.19 -3.30
N PHE A 57 -2.69 10.08 -3.25
CA PHE A 57 -3.62 10.27 -4.37
C PHE A 57 -3.79 11.75 -4.70
N ALA A 58 -3.89 12.05 -5.99
CA ALA A 58 -4.25 13.37 -6.47
C ALA A 58 -5.77 13.58 -6.33
N PRO A 59 -6.24 14.50 -5.46
CA PRO A 59 -7.67 14.78 -5.36
C PRO A 59 -8.21 15.31 -6.70
N PRO A 60 -9.42 14.91 -7.13
CA PRO A 60 -10.04 15.51 -8.29
C PRO A 60 -10.25 17.02 -8.06
N ALA A 61 -10.04 17.81 -9.12
CA ALA A 61 -10.18 19.26 -9.12
C ALA A 61 -11.63 19.73 -8.88
#